data_AF-A0A7Z9TSY6-F1
#
_entry.id   AF-A0A7Z9TSY6-F1
#
_cell.length_a   1.000
_cell.length_b   1.000
_cell.length_c   1.000
_cell.angle_alpha   90.00
_cell.angle_beta   90.00
_cell.angle_gamma   90.00
#
_symmetry.space_group_name_H-M   'P 1'
#
loop_
_entity.id
_entity.type
_entity.pdbx_description
1 polymer ?
#
loop_
_entity_poly.entity_id
_entity_poly.type
_entity_poly.pdbx_seq_one_letter_code
_entity_poly.pdbx_strand_id
1 'polypeptide(L)'
;MTDYVKEYQNKRNACGKPFTEFVEFIKQYNKESATVMDLGCGQWRDTLFIARKGHSVTAIDTAKTGISQMCGRCKKRRLEG
;
A
#
# COMPACT_ATOMS: atom_id res chain seq x y z
N MET A 1 -17.08 11.33 -9.28
CA MET A 1 -16.23 10.67 -8.26
C MET A 1 -15.92 9.27 -8.75
N THR A 2 -14.67 8.82 -8.70
CA THR A 2 -14.26 7.50 -9.20
C THR A 2 -14.78 6.38 -8.30
N ASP A 3 -15.37 5.35 -8.89
CA ASP A 3 -15.76 4.13 -8.16
C ASP A 3 -14.54 3.20 -8.02
N TYR A 4 -13.78 3.42 -6.95
CA TYR A 4 -12.59 2.62 -6.66
C TYR A 4 -12.91 1.15 -6.36
N VAL A 5 -14.12 0.83 -5.87
CA VAL A 5 -14.51 -0.57 -5.64
C VAL A 5 -14.53 -1.32 -6.96
N LYS A 6 -15.19 -0.73 -7.97
CA LYS A 6 -15.28 -1.29 -9.32
C LYS A 6 -13.91 -1.34 -10.01
N GLU A 7 -13.10 -0.28 -9.91
CA GLU A 7 -11.75 -0.27 -10.51
C GLU A 7 -10.86 -1.37 -9.94
N TYR A 8 -10.87 -1.57 -8.61
CA TYR A 8 -10.04 -2.57 -7.95
C TYR A 8 -10.48 -4.01 -8.22
N GLN A 9 -11.76 -4.25 -8.53
CA GLN A 9 -12.24 -5.57 -8.96
C GLN A 9 -11.70 -5.94 -10.35
N ASN A 10 -11.68 -4.98 -11.27
CA ASN A 10 -11.33 -5.22 -12.66
C ASN A 10 -9.81 -5.23 -12.92
N LYS A 11 -9.04 -4.53 -12.09
CA LYS A 11 -7.59 -4.37 -12.31
C LYS A 11 -6.80 -4.61 -11.04
N ARG A 12 -5.84 -5.52 -11.14
CA ARG A 12 -4.79 -5.67 -10.14
C ARG A 12 -3.77 -4.54 -10.32
N ASN A 13 -3.52 -3.77 -9.27
CA ASN A 13 -2.66 -2.57 -9.29
C ASN A 13 -3.21 -1.45 -10.20
N ALA A 14 -4.50 -1.12 -10.09
CA ALA A 14 -5.19 -0.06 -10.82
C ALA A 14 -4.46 1.30 -10.77
N CYS A 15 -3.79 1.61 -9.66
CA CYS A 15 -3.02 2.84 -9.47
C CYS A 15 -1.53 2.71 -9.84
N GLY A 16 -1.09 1.58 -10.42
CA GLY A 16 0.27 1.37 -10.87
C GLY A 16 1.33 1.37 -9.77
N LYS A 17 2.54 1.80 -10.13
CA LYS A 17 3.68 1.96 -9.20
C LYS A 17 3.52 3.25 -8.37
N PRO A 18 4.18 3.35 -7.21
CA PRO A 18 4.35 4.61 -6.49
C PRO A 18 4.88 5.73 -7.40
N PHE A 19 4.53 6.97 -7.09
CA PHE A 19 5.13 8.13 -7.75
C PHE A 19 6.62 8.26 -7.39
N THR A 20 7.43 8.74 -8.32
CA THR A 20 8.89 8.82 -8.15
C THR A 20 9.25 9.77 -7.01
N GLU A 21 8.56 10.91 -6.92
CA GLU A 21 8.74 11.95 -5.91
C GLU A 21 8.45 11.40 -4.51
N PHE A 22 7.41 10.57 -4.37
CA PHE A 22 7.09 9.91 -3.11
C PHE A 22 8.19 8.90 -2.72
N VAL A 23 8.66 8.10 -3.67
CA VAL A 23 9.74 7.14 -3.45
C VAL A 23 11.02 7.84 -3.01
N GLU A 24 11.35 8.97 -3.62
CA GLU A 24 12.52 9.78 -3.28
C GLU A 24 12.38 10.41 -1.89
N PHE A 25 11.21 10.97 -1.59
CA PHE A 25 10.90 11.51 -0.26
C PHE A 25 11.12 10.47 0.84
N ILE A 26 10.53 9.28 0.70
CA ILE A 26 10.68 8.21 1.70
C ILE A 26 12.13 7.69 1.77
N LYS A 27 12.88 7.68 0.66
CA LYS A 27 14.30 7.30 0.69
C LYS A 27 15.17 8.30 1.46
N GLN A 28 14.82 9.58 1.42
CA GLN A 28 15.53 10.66 2.12
C GLN A 28 15.01 10.86 3.56
N TYR A 29 13.90 10.20 3.92
CA TYR A 29 13.31 10.29 5.24
C TYR A 29 14.19 9.57 6.28
N ASN A 30 15.09 10.32 6.93
CA ASN A 30 16.13 9.81 7.83
C ASN A 30 15.61 9.45 9.24
N LYS A 31 14.48 8.76 9.31
CA LYS A 31 13.91 8.23 10.55
C LYS A 31 13.89 6.73 10.47
N GLU A 32 14.57 6.06 11.38
CA GLU A 32 14.46 4.61 11.51
C GLU A 32 13.09 4.26 12.12
N SER A 33 12.46 3.20 11.61
CA SER A 33 11.27 2.58 12.23
C SER A 33 10.11 3.53 12.57
N ALA A 34 9.89 4.56 11.75
CA ALA A 34 8.78 5.48 11.92
C ALA A 34 7.40 4.78 11.95
N THR A 35 6.44 5.39 12.64
CA THR A 35 5.02 5.01 12.59
C THR A 35 4.31 5.90 11.58
N VAL A 36 3.75 5.31 10.53
CA VAL A 36 3.15 6.02 9.39
C VAL A 36 1.68 5.68 9.26
N MET A 37 0.86 6.67 8.92
CA MET A 37 -0.55 6.48 8.59
C MET A 37 -0.77 6.74 7.08
N ASP A 38 -1.29 5.75 6.36
CA ASP A 38 -1.58 5.83 4.92
C ASP A 38 -3.09 5.89 4.71
N LEU A 39 -3.60 7.07 4.35
CA LEU A 39 -5.02 7.33 4.17
C LEU A 39 -5.40 7.23 2.69
N GLY A 40 -6.39 6.40 2.37
CA GLY A 40 -6.73 6.10 0.98
C GLY A 40 -5.71 5.17 0.34
N CYS A 41 -5.28 4.13 1.07
CA CYS A 41 -4.18 3.27 0.65
C CYS A 41 -4.50 2.42 -0.60
N GLY A 42 -5.78 2.28 -0.95
CA GLY A 42 -6.26 1.60 -2.14
C GLY A 42 -5.76 0.16 -2.25
N GLN A 43 -4.96 -0.09 -3.29
CA GLN A 43 -4.28 -1.38 -3.51
C GLN A 43 -2.82 -1.39 -2.98
N TRP A 44 -2.51 -0.49 -2.06
CA TRP A 44 -1.38 -0.51 -1.14
C TRP A 44 0.00 -0.30 -1.78
N ARG A 45 0.06 0.43 -2.89
CA ARG A 45 1.32 0.66 -3.61
C ARG A 45 2.35 1.39 -2.72
N ASP A 46 1.89 2.39 -1.97
CA ASP A 46 2.72 3.26 -1.13
C ASP A 46 2.95 2.62 0.24
N THR A 47 1.91 2.06 0.87
CA THR A 47 2.01 1.27 2.12
C THR A 47 3.11 0.20 2.04
N LEU A 48 3.14 -0.59 0.96
CA LEU A 48 4.13 -1.65 0.79
C LEU A 48 5.55 -1.11 0.65
N PHE A 49 5.71 0.06 0.04
CA PHE A 49 7.01 0.69 -0.10
C PHE A 49 7.54 1.17 1.26
N ILE A 50 6.70 1.87 2.02
CA ILE A 50 7.01 2.36 3.36
C ILE A 50 7.34 1.20 4.31
N ALA A 51 6.51 0.14 4.33
CA ALA A 51 6.72 -1.02 5.20
C ALA A 51 8.05 -1.75 4.89
N ARG A 52 8.43 -1.87 3.61
CA ARG A 52 9.71 -2.47 3.21
C ARG A 52 10.93 -1.65 3.62
N LYS A 53 10.75 -0.37 3.94
CA LYS A 53 11.81 0.48 4.50
C LYS A 53 11.97 0.32 6.02
N GLY A 54 11.22 -0.60 6.64
CA GLY A 54 11.31 -0.90 8.07
C GLY A 54 10.39 -0.06 8.95
N HIS A 55 9.52 0.75 8.35
CA HIS A 55 8.52 1.54 9.09
C HIS A 55 7.29 0.70 9.44
N SER A 56 6.65 1.03 10.55
CA SER A 56 5.33 0.50 10.90
C SER A 56 4.26 1.34 10.21
N VAL A 57 3.30 0.71 9.53
CA VAL A 57 2.29 1.43 8.75
C VAL A 57 0.88 0.97 9.12
N THR A 58 0.05 1.93 9.51
CA THR A 58 -1.42 1.76 9.58
C THR A 58 -2.02 2.34 8.33
N ALA A 59 -2.72 1.52 7.56
CA ALA A 59 -3.27 1.91 6.26
C ALA A 59 -4.78 1.70 6.23
N ILE A 60 -5.49 2.71 5.74
CA ILE A 60 -6.95 2.82 5.82
C ILE A 60 -7.50 3.12 4.43
N ASP A 61 -8.56 2.40 4.03
CA ASP A 61 -9.32 2.69 2.83
C ASP A 61 -10.79 2.31 3.02
N THR A 62 -11.68 2.93 2.25
CA THR A 62 -13.12 2.61 2.27
C THR A 62 -13.44 1.45 1.31
N ALA A 63 -12.62 1.24 0.28
CA ALA A 63 -12.77 0.18 -0.70
C ALA A 63 -12.27 -1.16 -0.13
N LYS A 64 -13.21 -1.93 0.46
CA LYS A 64 -12.96 -3.28 1.01
C LYS A 64 -12.26 -4.24 0.04
N THR A 65 -12.45 -4.05 -1.27
CA THR A 65 -11.80 -4.85 -2.32
C THR A 65 -10.29 -4.66 -2.33
N GLY A 66 -9.81 -3.41 -2.22
CA GLY A 66 -8.39 -3.08 -2.11
C GLY A 66 -7.74 -3.69 -0.87
N ILE A 67 -8.42 -3.58 0.29
CA ILE A 67 -7.97 -4.16 1.56
C ILE A 67 -7.88 -5.69 1.47
N SER A 68 -8.92 -6.35 0.96
CA SER A 68 -8.97 -7.81 0.90
C SER A 68 -7.86 -8.40 0.03
N GLN A 69 -7.54 -7.73 -1.09
CA GLN A 69 -6.45 -8.13 -1.98
C GLN A 69 -5.08 -8.07 -1.28
N MET A 70 -4.88 -7.13 -0.36
CA MET A 70 -3.66 -7.08 0.45
C MET A 70 -3.57 -8.26 1.41
N CYS A 71 -4.62 -8.50 2.22
CA CYS A 71 -4.62 -9.60 3.18
C CYS A 71 -4.32 -10.95 2.50
N GLY A 72 -4.86 -11.18 1.29
CA GLY A 72 -4.52 -12.35 0.49
C GLY A 72 -3.04 -12.45 0.11
N ARG A 73 -2.39 -11.33 -0.26
CA ARG A 73 -0.96 -11.29 -0.58
C ARG A 73 -0.06 -11.52 0.64
N CYS A 74 -0.40 -10.93 1.78
CA CYS A 74 0.36 -11.11 3.01
C CYS A 74 0.30 -12.58 3.48
N LYS A 75 -0.87 -13.20 3.43
CA LYS A 75 -1.03 -14.63 3.74
C LYS A 75 -0.20 -15.51 2.81
N LYS A 76 -0.24 -15.25 1.50
CA LYS A 76 0.56 -16.00 0.53
C LYS A 76 2.07 -15.88 0.80
N ARG A 77 2.57 -14.67 1.09
CA ARG A 77 3.99 -14.45 1.41
C ARG A 77 4.44 -15.10 2.72
N ARG A 78 3.56 -15.18 3.73
CA ARG A 78 3.84 -15.87 4.99
C ARG A 78 3.93 -17.40 4.82
N LEU A 79 3.34 -17.95 3.76
CA LEU A 79 3.41 -19.38 3.42
C LEU A 79 4.60 -19.71 2.51
N GLU A 80 5.29 -18.71 1.96
CA GLU A 80 6.40 -18.86 1.01
C GLU A 80 7.78 -18.52 1.60
N GLY A 81 7.86 -18.17 2.89
CA GLY A 81 9.10 -17.85 3.61
C GLY A 81 9.12 -18.52 4.97
#